data_AF-A0A7Y3K1U4-F1
#
_entry.id   AF-A0A7Y3K1U4-F1
#
_cell.length_a   1.000
_cell.length_b   1.000
_cell.length_c   1.000
_cell.angle_alpha   90.00
_cell.angle_beta   90.00
_cell.angle_gamma   90.00
#
_symmetry.space_group_name_H-M   'P 1'
#
loop_
_entity.id
_entity.type
_entity.pdbx_description
1 polymer ?
#
loop_
_entity_poly.entity_id
_entity_poly.type
_entity_poly.pdbx_seq_one_letter_code
_entity_poly.pdbx_strand_id
1 'polypeptide(L)'
;MLTGVYSRKLALLIAAVGVGASTLGAAVTNADMMQTFELSNFNAGDASNPLDATITFDFSVAAKNLTITIDNTTPSTYSAGELIRSVGFSLASVTAPASLNNVAMVGDERTVAGNGSFTDSAELVNARLTSPWTFNPNGGGYTLSAAGSKDLVIGPANANSQYSGNGSIDGNHGHNPFLTSGASFTINLPGITPGSEVAGNNIVVGYGTSCLTASAPLTFTSSSAPEPATLGMLAVGGVGLLLGRRKTSKA
;
A
#
# COMPACT_ATOMS: atom_id res chain seq x y z
N MET A 1 -51.87 -29.95 45.12
CA MET A 1 -51.34 -28.56 45.11
C MET A 1 -49.82 -28.59 45.23
N LEU A 2 -49.04 -28.82 44.16
CA LEU A 2 -47.56 -28.73 44.23
C LEU A 2 -46.86 -28.68 42.85
N THR A 3 -47.52 -28.17 41.82
CA THR A 3 -47.01 -28.15 40.43
C THR A 3 -46.70 -26.74 39.88
N GLY A 4 -46.88 -25.68 40.68
CA GLY A 4 -46.87 -24.31 40.18
C GLY A 4 -45.56 -23.52 40.26
N VAL A 5 -44.53 -23.99 40.97
CA VAL A 5 -43.38 -23.13 41.36
C VAL A 5 -42.14 -23.32 40.47
N TYR A 6 -42.00 -24.45 39.78
CA TYR A 6 -40.80 -24.73 38.97
C TYR A 6 -40.82 -24.11 37.56
N SER A 7 -41.97 -23.75 37.02
CA SER A 7 -42.08 -23.20 35.66
C SER A 7 -41.63 -21.73 35.55
N ARG A 8 -41.75 -20.94 36.61
CA ARG A 8 -41.38 -19.51 36.60
C ARG A 8 -39.87 -19.25 36.65
N LYS A 9 -39.09 -20.15 37.26
CA LYS A 9 -37.62 -20.01 37.32
C LYS A 9 -36.94 -20.42 36.02
N LEU A 10 -37.54 -21.32 35.23
CA LEU A 10 -37.00 -21.75 33.94
C LEU A 10 -37.22 -20.71 32.84
N ALA A 11 -38.37 -20.02 32.84
CA ALA A 11 -38.66 -18.95 31.87
C ALA A 11 -37.77 -17.72 32.03
N LEU A 12 -37.36 -17.38 33.27
CA LEU A 12 -36.50 -16.23 33.54
C LEU A 12 -35.04 -16.44 33.10
N LEU A 13 -34.56 -17.70 33.10
CA LEU A 13 -33.21 -18.03 32.67
C LEU A 13 -33.05 -18.01 31.13
N ILE A 14 -34.14 -18.29 30.39
CA ILE A 14 -34.17 -18.19 28.91
C ILE A 14 -34.19 -16.71 28.48
N ALA A 15 -34.87 -15.84 29.20
CA ALA A 15 -34.90 -14.40 28.90
C ALA A 15 -33.54 -13.70 29.15
N ALA A 16 -32.80 -14.10 30.19
CA ALA A 16 -31.48 -13.51 30.48
C ALA A 16 -30.38 -13.93 29.48
N VAL A 17 -30.51 -15.12 28.86
CA VAL A 17 -29.61 -15.57 27.78
C VAL A 17 -30.00 -14.97 26.43
N GLY A 18 -31.29 -14.72 26.20
CA GLY A 18 -31.78 -14.11 24.94
C GLY A 18 -31.44 -12.63 24.78
N VAL A 19 -31.35 -11.85 25.87
CA VAL A 19 -31.05 -10.41 25.82
C VAL A 19 -29.55 -10.09 25.85
N GLY A 20 -28.71 -11.03 26.30
CA GLY A 20 -27.25 -10.89 26.25
C GLY A 20 -26.61 -11.23 24.89
N ALA A 21 -27.34 -11.90 24.00
CA ALA A 21 -26.83 -12.35 22.71
C ALA A 21 -26.97 -11.32 21.57
N SER A 22 -27.75 -10.25 21.76
CA SER A 22 -28.06 -9.29 20.69
C SER A 22 -27.10 -8.08 20.60
N THR A 23 -26.08 -7.99 21.44
CA THR A 23 -25.10 -6.87 21.39
C THR A 23 -23.64 -7.31 21.27
N LEU A 24 -23.38 -8.60 21.01
CA LEU A 24 -22.12 -9.02 20.38
C LEU A 24 -22.18 -8.60 18.90
N GLY A 25 -22.25 -7.29 18.65
CA GLY A 25 -21.77 -6.74 17.40
C GLY A 25 -20.31 -7.13 17.35
N ALA A 26 -20.00 -8.17 16.58
CA ALA A 26 -18.63 -8.56 16.32
C ALA A 26 -17.90 -7.27 15.96
N ALA A 27 -16.93 -6.89 16.78
CA ALA A 27 -15.95 -5.92 16.36
C ALA A 27 -15.22 -6.60 15.20
N VAL A 28 -15.76 -6.43 14.00
CA VAL A 28 -15.07 -6.73 12.76
C VAL A 28 -13.91 -5.75 12.78
N THR A 29 -12.78 -6.21 13.32
CA THR A 29 -11.52 -5.50 13.17
C THR A 29 -11.21 -5.63 11.69
N ASN A 30 -11.57 -4.59 10.96
CA ASN A 30 -11.40 -4.55 9.52
C ASN A 30 -9.92 -4.75 9.22
N ALA A 31 -9.61 -5.82 8.50
CA ALA A 31 -8.25 -6.11 8.10
C ALA A 31 -7.75 -5.01 7.16
N ASP A 32 -6.46 -4.70 7.28
CA ASP A 32 -5.76 -3.90 6.28
C ASP A 32 -5.73 -4.70 4.95
N MET A 33 -5.72 -3.99 3.83
CA MET A 33 -5.76 -4.57 2.50
C MET A 33 -4.49 -4.21 1.73
N MET A 34 -3.88 -5.20 1.08
CA MET A 34 -2.73 -4.99 0.22
C MET A 34 -3.06 -5.41 -1.22
N GLN A 35 -2.76 -4.54 -2.17
CA GLN A 35 -2.92 -4.79 -3.60
C GLN A 35 -1.61 -4.53 -4.33
N THR A 36 -1.18 -5.50 -5.12
CA THR A 36 0.07 -5.42 -5.89
C THR A 36 -0.25 -5.55 -7.37
N PHE A 37 0.31 -4.63 -8.15
CA PHE A 37 0.15 -4.56 -9.58
C PHE A 37 1.51 -4.63 -10.25
N GLU A 38 1.63 -5.51 -11.23
CA GLU A 38 2.85 -5.73 -11.98
C GLU A 38 2.67 -5.28 -13.43
N LEU A 39 3.53 -4.36 -13.83
CA LEU A 39 3.78 -4.02 -15.22
C LEU A 39 4.96 -4.85 -15.70
N SER A 40 4.79 -5.58 -16.80
CA SER A 40 5.87 -6.35 -17.40
C SER A 40 5.95 -6.13 -18.91
N ASN A 41 7.19 -6.08 -19.40
CA ASN A 41 7.56 -6.04 -20.80
C ASN A 41 6.86 -4.90 -21.57
N PHE A 42 6.75 -3.72 -20.97
CA PHE A 42 6.07 -2.58 -21.57
C PHE A 42 7.02 -1.77 -22.46
N ASN A 43 6.68 -1.60 -23.73
CA ASN A 43 7.47 -0.77 -24.65
C ASN A 43 6.93 0.67 -24.65
N ALA A 44 7.59 1.57 -23.90
CA ALA A 44 7.36 3.01 -24.03
C ALA A 44 8.11 3.55 -25.26
N GLY A 45 7.51 4.48 -26.00
CA GLY A 45 8.03 4.96 -27.29
C GLY A 45 9.47 5.48 -27.28
N ASP A 46 9.92 6.06 -26.15
CA ASP A 46 11.30 6.58 -26.02
C ASP A 46 12.17 5.73 -25.06
N ALA A 47 11.66 4.60 -24.55
CA ALA A 47 12.46 3.69 -23.76
C ALA A 47 13.36 2.84 -24.67
N SER A 48 14.59 2.57 -24.23
CA SER A 48 15.52 1.74 -24.98
C SER A 48 15.27 0.24 -24.74
N ASN A 49 14.65 -0.08 -23.59
CA ASN A 49 14.30 -1.43 -23.18
C ASN A 49 12.81 -1.51 -22.82
N PRO A 50 12.23 -2.73 -22.83
CA PRO A 50 10.96 -2.97 -22.17
C PRO A 50 11.04 -2.57 -20.70
N LEU A 51 9.98 -1.94 -20.21
CA LEU A 51 9.84 -1.41 -18.86
C LEU A 51 9.05 -2.37 -17.98
N ASP A 52 9.54 -2.55 -16.77
CA ASP A 52 8.93 -3.35 -15.73
C ASP A 52 8.79 -2.53 -14.45
N ALA A 53 7.67 -2.70 -13.74
CA ALA A 53 7.44 -2.07 -12.45
C ALA A 53 6.49 -2.89 -11.58
N THR A 54 6.66 -2.77 -10.26
CA THR A 54 5.70 -3.25 -9.27
C THR A 54 5.20 -2.07 -8.45
N ILE A 55 3.87 -1.92 -8.38
CA ILE A 55 3.23 -0.91 -7.53
C ILE A 55 2.38 -1.62 -6.49
N THR A 56 2.68 -1.38 -5.21
CA THR A 56 1.93 -1.93 -4.09
C THR A 56 1.18 -0.84 -3.36
N PHE A 57 -0.11 -1.08 -3.10
CA PHE A 57 -0.99 -0.23 -2.32
C PHE A 57 -1.34 -0.96 -1.03
N ASP A 58 -1.00 -0.37 0.11
CA ASP A 58 -1.33 -0.86 1.44
C ASP A 58 -2.31 0.11 2.11
N PHE A 59 -3.53 -0.35 2.33
CA PHE A 59 -4.62 0.39 2.93
C PHE A 59 -4.69 0.09 4.42
N SER A 60 -4.25 1.04 5.25
CA SER A 60 -4.40 0.94 6.70
C SER A 60 -5.67 1.61 7.18
N VAL A 61 -6.68 0.81 7.54
CA VAL A 61 -7.99 1.31 7.97
C VAL A 61 -7.91 1.98 9.35
N ALA A 62 -7.07 1.45 10.23
CA ALA A 62 -6.86 1.98 11.58
C ALA A 62 -6.06 3.29 11.55
N ALA A 63 -4.97 3.35 10.77
CA ALA A 63 -4.13 4.54 10.67
C ALA A 63 -4.70 5.62 9.74
N LYS A 64 -5.71 5.28 8.93
CA LYS A 64 -6.27 6.16 7.89
C LYS A 64 -5.23 6.61 6.88
N ASN A 65 -4.35 5.69 6.49
CA ASN A 65 -3.26 5.95 5.58
C ASN A 65 -3.29 4.98 4.39
N LEU A 66 -2.91 5.48 3.23
CA LEU A 66 -2.54 4.69 2.06
C LEU A 66 -1.03 4.74 1.94
N THR A 67 -0.35 3.60 1.95
CA THR A 67 1.06 3.50 1.61
C THR A 67 1.19 2.95 0.20
N ILE A 68 1.88 3.69 -0.66
CA ILE A 68 2.17 3.30 -2.04
C ILE A 68 3.66 3.00 -2.13
N THR A 69 4.02 1.77 -2.47
CA THR A 69 5.41 1.39 -2.73
C THR A 69 5.61 1.26 -4.24
N ILE A 70 6.61 1.97 -4.76
CA ILE A 70 6.97 1.98 -6.16
C ILE A 70 8.30 1.26 -6.33
N ASP A 71 8.29 0.23 -7.15
CA ASP A 71 9.46 -0.53 -7.53
C ASP A 71 9.63 -0.48 -9.05
N ASN A 72 10.73 0.12 -9.51
CA ASN A 72 11.14 0.00 -10.92
C ASN A 72 11.93 -1.29 -11.06
N THR A 73 11.31 -2.32 -11.64
CA THR A 73 11.94 -3.64 -11.79
C THR A 73 12.66 -3.80 -13.12
N THR A 74 12.65 -2.74 -13.96
CA THR A 74 13.33 -2.72 -15.27
C THR A 74 14.82 -3.02 -15.11
N PRO A 75 15.32 -4.15 -15.63
CA PRO A 75 16.72 -4.50 -15.50
C PRO A 75 17.60 -3.49 -16.25
N SER A 76 18.65 -3.00 -15.59
CA SER A 76 19.68 -2.16 -16.21
C SER A 76 19.13 -0.90 -16.89
N THR A 77 18.56 0.02 -16.10
CA THR A 77 18.11 1.33 -16.59
C THR A 77 19.23 2.02 -17.39
N TYR A 78 18.99 2.19 -18.68
CA TYR A 78 19.86 2.76 -19.70
C TYR A 78 19.63 4.26 -19.91
N SER A 79 18.40 4.76 -19.71
CA SER A 79 18.10 6.17 -19.94
C SER A 79 17.13 6.77 -18.93
N ALA A 80 17.12 8.10 -18.84
CA ALA A 80 16.15 8.82 -18.03
C ALA A 80 14.70 8.52 -18.44
N GLY A 81 14.46 8.09 -19.68
CA GLY A 81 13.16 7.65 -20.19
C GLY A 81 12.60 6.41 -19.51
N GLU A 82 13.43 5.66 -18.77
CA GLU A 82 13.08 4.40 -18.12
C GLU A 82 12.94 4.56 -16.59
N LEU A 83 13.08 5.78 -16.08
CA LEU A 83 12.85 6.12 -14.68
C LEU A 83 11.36 6.31 -14.42
N ILE A 84 10.84 5.79 -13.30
CA ILE A 84 9.45 6.03 -12.91
C ILE A 84 9.35 7.42 -12.28
N ARG A 85 8.41 8.20 -12.81
CA ARG A 85 8.12 9.57 -12.40
C ARG A 85 6.75 9.72 -11.75
N SER A 86 5.79 8.89 -12.13
CA SER A 86 4.44 8.99 -11.58
C SER A 86 3.68 7.68 -11.55
N VAL A 87 2.67 7.64 -10.71
CA VAL A 87 1.68 6.57 -10.62
C VAL A 87 0.31 7.22 -10.56
N GLY A 88 -0.49 7.00 -11.60
CA GLY A 88 -1.90 7.37 -11.67
C GLY A 88 -2.78 6.17 -11.34
N PHE A 89 -3.85 6.37 -10.57
CA PHE A 89 -4.78 5.31 -10.17
C PHE A 89 -6.12 5.91 -9.75
N SER A 90 -7.16 5.08 -9.58
CA SER A 90 -8.44 5.48 -8.99
C SER A 90 -8.69 4.65 -7.74
N LEU A 91 -9.40 5.20 -6.75
CA LEU A 91 -9.83 4.44 -5.56
C LEU A 91 -11.33 4.16 -5.63
N ALA A 92 -11.73 2.95 -5.26
CA ALA A 92 -13.12 2.63 -5.01
C ALA A 92 -13.50 3.11 -3.60
N SER A 93 -14.70 3.67 -3.46
CA SER A 93 -15.32 3.99 -2.16
C SER A 93 -14.57 5.05 -1.32
N VAL A 94 -13.60 5.77 -1.87
CA VAL A 94 -12.87 6.84 -1.18
C VAL A 94 -12.99 8.13 -1.97
N THR A 95 -13.55 9.16 -1.33
CA THR A 95 -13.44 10.54 -1.82
C THR A 95 -12.31 11.20 -1.04
N ALA A 96 -11.13 11.31 -1.65
CA ALA A 96 -10.06 12.07 -1.03
C ALA A 96 -10.41 13.56 -0.94
N PRO A 97 -9.92 14.28 0.10
CA PRO A 97 -10.02 15.72 0.17
C PRO A 97 -9.25 16.40 -0.98
N ALA A 98 -9.66 17.63 -1.32
CA ALA A 98 -9.17 18.37 -2.47
C ALA A 98 -7.66 18.69 -2.44
N SER A 99 -7.01 18.56 -1.28
CA SER A 99 -5.55 18.64 -1.16
C SER A 99 -5.06 17.74 -0.03
N LEU A 100 -3.97 17.02 -0.30
CA LEU A 100 -3.21 16.26 0.69
C LEU A 100 -1.76 16.70 0.57
N ASN A 101 -1.36 17.63 1.44
CA ASN A 101 0.00 18.17 1.44
C ASN A 101 0.99 17.31 2.23
N ASN A 102 0.53 16.20 2.83
CA ASN A 102 1.33 15.34 3.69
C ASN A 102 1.56 13.99 3.01
N VAL A 103 2.52 13.96 2.09
CA VAL A 103 3.11 12.70 1.61
C VAL A 103 4.39 12.49 2.40
N ALA A 104 4.39 11.50 3.28
CA ALA A 104 5.62 11.04 3.91
C ALA A 104 6.32 10.07 2.96
N MET A 105 7.59 10.30 2.66
CA MET A 105 8.36 9.45 1.77
C MET A 105 9.50 8.78 2.53
N VAL A 106 9.71 7.50 2.22
CA VAL A 106 10.83 6.68 2.68
C VAL A 106 11.49 6.02 1.48
N GLY A 107 12.82 6.11 1.38
CA GLY A 107 13.61 5.43 0.35
C GLY A 107 15.09 5.82 0.42
N ASP A 108 15.96 5.03 -0.20
CA ASP A 108 17.37 5.36 -0.31
C ASP A 108 17.60 6.28 -1.53
N GLU A 109 18.49 7.25 -1.34
CA GLU A 109 18.96 8.11 -2.43
C GLU A 109 20.13 7.44 -3.13
N ARG A 110 20.08 7.36 -4.45
CA ARG A 110 21.13 6.83 -5.29
C ARG A 110 21.70 7.90 -6.19
N THR A 111 23.01 8.12 -6.11
CA THR A 111 23.75 8.95 -7.08
C THR A 111 24.54 8.06 -8.02
N VAL A 112 24.31 8.21 -9.33
CA VAL A 112 25.01 7.47 -10.38
C VAL A 112 26.09 8.36 -11.02
N ALA A 113 27.33 7.92 -10.93
CA ALA A 113 28.49 8.60 -11.52
C ALA A 113 28.60 8.36 -13.03
N GLY A 114 29.45 9.14 -13.71
CA GLY A 114 29.63 9.07 -15.16
C GLY A 114 30.22 7.76 -15.70
N ASN A 115 30.69 6.87 -14.82
CA ASN A 115 31.20 5.55 -15.14
C ASN A 115 30.20 4.42 -14.79
N GLY A 116 28.95 4.77 -14.50
CA GLY A 116 27.90 3.83 -14.11
C GLY A 116 27.99 3.30 -12.68
N SER A 117 29.08 3.58 -11.96
CA SER A 117 29.13 3.28 -10.52
C SER A 117 28.17 4.17 -9.75
N PHE A 118 27.69 3.71 -8.60
CA PHE A 118 26.76 4.47 -7.78
C PHE A 118 27.15 4.47 -6.32
N THR A 119 26.64 5.48 -5.61
CA THR A 119 26.67 5.55 -4.16
C THR A 119 25.26 5.74 -3.64
N ASP A 120 24.90 4.93 -2.65
CA ASP A 120 23.66 5.11 -1.92
C ASP A 120 23.95 5.95 -0.66
N SER A 121 23.15 6.98 -0.43
CA SER A 121 23.11 7.66 0.86
C SER A 121 21.97 7.10 1.70
N ALA A 122 22.21 7.02 3.01
CA ALA A 122 21.29 6.42 3.97
C ALA A 122 19.85 6.93 3.82
N GLU A 123 18.91 6.01 4.07
CA GLU A 123 17.46 6.18 4.09
C GLU A 123 17.02 7.62 4.34
N LEU A 124 16.45 8.23 3.30
CA LEU A 124 15.79 9.51 3.45
C LEU A 124 14.44 9.29 4.13
N VAL A 125 14.32 9.82 5.35
CA VAL A 125 13.04 10.03 6.01
C VAL A 125 12.73 11.52 5.97
N ASN A 126 11.88 11.96 5.04
CA ASN A 126 11.24 13.29 4.98
C ASN A 126 12.12 14.56 5.02
N ALA A 127 13.44 14.49 5.24
CA ALA A 127 14.22 15.63 5.72
C ALA A 127 15.04 16.39 4.66
N ARG A 128 15.21 15.86 3.44
CA ARG A 128 16.12 16.46 2.45
C ARG A 128 15.60 16.55 1.01
N LEU A 129 14.41 16.05 0.71
CA LEU A 129 13.89 16.11 -0.66
C LEU A 129 13.55 17.55 -1.02
N THR A 130 14.42 18.13 -1.83
CA THR A 130 14.21 19.44 -2.44
C THR A 130 13.16 19.39 -3.56
N SER A 131 12.75 18.20 -4.00
CA SER A 131 11.63 17.97 -4.92
C SER A 131 10.61 17.01 -4.29
N PRO A 132 9.55 17.49 -3.63
CA PRO A 132 8.57 16.59 -3.04
C PRO A 132 7.78 15.91 -4.16
N TRP A 133 7.69 14.58 -4.11
CA TRP A 133 6.61 13.88 -4.77
C TRP A 133 5.28 14.44 -4.27
N THR A 134 4.38 14.71 -5.20
CA THR A 134 3.09 15.34 -4.90
C THR A 134 1.97 14.35 -5.17
N PHE A 135 0.98 14.36 -4.28
CA PHE A 135 -0.24 13.58 -4.42
C PHE A 135 -1.38 14.50 -4.86
N ASN A 136 -1.84 14.34 -6.10
CA ASN A 136 -2.81 15.23 -6.73
C ASN A 136 -4.11 14.46 -7.07
N PRO A 137 -5.28 14.88 -6.55
CA PRO A 137 -6.57 14.37 -7.00
C PRO A 137 -6.95 14.94 -8.38
N ASN A 138 -7.33 14.07 -9.32
CA ASN A 138 -7.59 14.41 -10.72
C ASN A 138 -8.96 13.86 -11.18
N GLY A 139 -10.05 14.61 -10.95
CA GLY A 139 -11.34 14.40 -11.64
C GLY A 139 -11.96 12.99 -11.61
N GLY A 140 -11.65 12.17 -10.59
CA GLY A 140 -12.06 10.76 -10.50
C GLY A 140 -10.92 9.77 -10.28
N GLY A 141 -9.67 10.26 -10.30
CA GLY A 141 -8.49 9.49 -9.91
C GLY A 141 -7.51 10.31 -9.06
N TYR A 142 -6.33 9.74 -8.91
CA TYR A 142 -5.22 10.24 -8.14
C TYR A 142 -3.95 10.10 -8.96
N THR A 143 -2.99 10.99 -8.73
CA THR A 143 -1.66 10.88 -9.29
C THR A 143 -0.64 11.23 -8.23
N LEU A 144 0.26 10.29 -7.98
CA LEU A 144 1.48 10.50 -7.22
C LEU A 144 2.59 10.78 -8.23
N SER A 145 3.24 11.94 -8.16
CA SER A 145 4.23 12.34 -9.17
C SER A 145 5.38 13.18 -8.63
N ALA A 146 6.60 12.92 -9.11
CA ALA A 146 7.76 13.79 -8.88
C ALA A 146 7.62 15.13 -9.61
N ALA A 147 8.01 16.22 -8.94
CA ALA A 147 7.88 17.58 -9.48
C ALA A 147 8.95 17.93 -10.52
N GLY A 148 10.05 17.19 -10.60
CA GLY A 148 11.18 17.47 -11.50
C GLY A 148 11.81 16.23 -12.11
N SER A 149 13.07 16.36 -12.55
CA SER A 149 13.89 15.30 -13.12
C SER A 149 14.77 14.57 -12.10
N LYS A 150 14.71 14.99 -10.84
CA LYS A 150 15.38 14.38 -9.70
C LYS A 150 14.40 13.53 -8.91
N ASP A 151 14.93 12.66 -8.05
CA ASP A 151 14.16 11.83 -7.14
C ASP A 151 13.17 10.91 -7.87
N LEU A 152 13.49 10.56 -9.13
CA LEU A 152 12.77 9.57 -9.91
C LEU A 152 13.20 8.17 -9.46
N VAL A 153 12.31 7.17 -9.56
CA VAL A 153 12.63 5.81 -9.13
C VAL A 153 13.41 5.09 -10.23
N ILE A 154 14.67 4.77 -9.94
CA ILE A 154 15.56 4.05 -10.83
C ILE A 154 15.45 2.53 -10.61
N GLY A 155 15.58 1.76 -11.69
CA GLY A 155 15.62 0.30 -11.61
C GLY A 155 16.93 -0.22 -11.02
N PRO A 156 17.05 -1.54 -10.82
CA PRO A 156 18.28 -2.14 -10.31
C PRO A 156 19.47 -1.93 -11.26
N ALA A 157 20.66 -1.85 -10.68
CA ALA A 157 21.91 -1.94 -11.43
C ALA A 157 22.04 -3.33 -12.09
N ASN A 158 22.91 -3.43 -13.08
CA ASN A 158 23.21 -4.72 -13.73
C ASN A 158 23.96 -5.68 -12.78
N ALA A 159 24.25 -6.89 -13.26
CA ALA A 159 24.94 -7.93 -12.49
C ALA A 159 26.35 -7.54 -11.98
N ASN A 160 26.98 -6.51 -12.56
CA ASN A 160 28.27 -5.98 -12.13
C ASN A 160 28.13 -4.80 -11.13
N SER A 161 26.92 -4.56 -10.61
CA SER A 161 26.60 -3.40 -9.77
C SER A 161 26.91 -2.06 -10.46
N GLN A 162 26.63 -1.99 -11.76
CA GLN A 162 26.78 -0.79 -12.55
C GLN A 162 25.48 -0.45 -13.28
N TYR A 163 25.22 0.84 -13.44
CA TYR A 163 24.31 1.31 -14.46
C TYR A 163 25.05 1.36 -15.80
N SER A 164 24.35 1.02 -16.87
CA SER A 164 24.87 1.14 -18.23
C SER A 164 24.22 2.35 -18.90
N GLY A 165 23.97 3.39 -18.13
CA GLY A 165 23.22 4.55 -18.58
C GLY A 165 23.94 5.26 -19.71
N ASN A 166 23.18 5.87 -20.61
CA ASN A 166 23.73 6.94 -21.42
C ASN A 166 23.94 8.19 -20.53
N GLY A 167 24.47 9.27 -21.10
CA GLY A 167 24.73 10.51 -20.38
C GLY A 167 23.50 11.20 -19.75
N SER A 168 22.28 10.64 -19.90
CA SER A 168 21.09 11.11 -19.19
C SER A 168 20.96 10.54 -17.77
N ILE A 169 21.65 9.45 -17.43
CA ILE A 169 21.70 8.85 -16.10
C ILE A 169 23.12 8.98 -15.55
N ASP A 170 24.12 8.54 -16.33
CA ASP A 170 25.51 8.43 -15.89
C ASP A 170 26.16 9.81 -15.80
N GLY A 171 26.44 10.27 -14.57
CA GLY A 171 27.12 11.55 -14.34
C GLY A 171 26.27 12.78 -14.65
N ASN A 172 24.98 12.61 -14.89
CA ASN A 172 24.05 13.71 -15.13
C ASN A 172 23.69 14.41 -13.82
N HIS A 173 24.31 15.56 -13.57
CA HIS A 173 24.04 16.37 -12.37
C HIS A 173 22.60 16.93 -12.35
N GLY A 174 21.94 17.03 -13.50
CA GLY A 174 20.57 17.52 -13.60
C GLY A 174 19.52 16.51 -13.13
N HIS A 175 19.83 15.21 -13.16
CA HIS A 175 18.90 14.14 -12.80
C HIS A 175 19.26 13.45 -11.47
N ASN A 176 20.53 13.48 -11.05
CA ASN A 176 20.91 13.00 -9.73
C ASN A 176 20.41 13.92 -8.59
N PRO A 177 20.03 13.36 -7.43
CA PRO A 177 19.96 11.92 -7.12
C PRO A 177 18.65 11.26 -7.63
N PHE A 178 18.64 9.93 -7.61
CA PHE A 178 17.48 9.08 -7.86
C PHE A 178 16.99 8.43 -6.55
N LEU A 179 15.77 7.90 -6.56
CA LEU A 179 15.29 6.99 -5.52
C LEU A 179 15.56 5.55 -5.94
N THR A 180 16.03 4.72 -5.03
CA THR A 180 16.13 3.28 -5.27
C THR A 180 14.74 2.64 -5.39
N SER A 181 14.70 1.48 -6.04
CA SER A 181 13.54 0.59 -6.01
C SER A 181 13.07 0.33 -4.57
N GLY A 182 11.75 0.31 -4.36
CA GLY A 182 11.11 0.17 -3.04
C GLY A 182 10.73 1.50 -2.36
N ALA A 183 10.84 2.63 -3.08
CA ALA A 183 10.42 3.94 -2.57
C ALA A 183 8.95 3.91 -2.13
N SER A 184 8.69 4.30 -0.89
CA SER A 184 7.39 4.19 -0.25
C SER A 184 6.82 5.56 0.15
N PHE A 185 5.56 5.77 -0.18
CA PHE A 185 4.85 7.04 -0.03
C PHE A 185 3.61 6.81 0.81
N THR A 186 3.61 7.35 2.03
CA THR A 186 2.46 7.28 2.93
C THR A 186 1.66 8.56 2.84
N ILE A 187 0.41 8.43 2.43
CA ILE A 187 -0.54 9.54 2.32
C ILE A 187 -1.65 9.33 3.37
N ASN A 188 -1.92 10.36 4.17
CA ASN A 188 -3.08 10.35 5.07
C ASN A 188 -4.36 10.53 4.24
N LEU A 189 -5.20 9.50 4.20
CA LEU A 189 -6.50 9.50 3.54
C LEU A 189 -7.57 9.16 4.60
N PRO A 190 -8.17 10.19 5.26
CA PRO A 190 -9.18 9.98 6.31
C PRO A 190 -10.39 9.15 5.86
N GLY A 191 -10.67 9.14 4.55
CA GLY A 191 -11.76 8.39 3.93
C GLY A 191 -11.49 6.90 3.73
N ILE A 192 -10.36 6.34 4.17
CA ILE A 192 -10.11 4.90 4.05
C ILE A 192 -11.10 4.11 4.93
N THR A 193 -11.73 3.15 4.29
CA THR A 193 -12.71 2.21 4.82
C THR A 193 -12.26 0.77 4.52
N PRO A 194 -12.93 -0.24 5.10
CA PRO A 194 -12.61 -1.66 4.83
C PRO A 194 -12.83 -2.09 3.38
N GLY A 195 -13.66 -1.36 2.63
CA GLY A 195 -13.90 -1.59 1.20
C GLY A 195 -13.09 -0.66 0.29
N SER A 196 -12.10 0.03 0.85
CA SER A 196 -11.20 0.87 0.06
C SER A 196 -10.21 0.00 -0.69
N GLU A 197 -10.15 0.21 -2.00
CA GLU A 197 -9.26 -0.51 -2.91
C GLU A 197 -8.91 0.39 -4.10
N VAL A 198 -7.87 0.04 -4.86
CA VAL A 198 -7.65 0.59 -6.19
C VAL A 198 -8.75 0.07 -7.12
N ALA A 199 -9.45 0.99 -7.79
CA ALA A 199 -10.57 0.67 -8.65
C ALA A 199 -10.09 0.11 -10.01
N GLY A 200 -10.35 -1.17 -10.24
CA GLY A 200 -10.07 -1.85 -11.50
C GLY A 200 -8.57 -1.96 -11.82
N ASN A 201 -8.27 -2.39 -13.05
CA ASN A 201 -6.89 -2.55 -13.53
C ASN A 201 -6.32 -1.25 -14.14
N ASN A 202 -6.79 -0.09 -13.69
CA ASN A 202 -6.46 1.20 -14.30
C ASN A 202 -5.39 1.95 -13.49
N ILE A 203 -4.21 1.35 -13.41
CA ILE A 203 -3.01 2.06 -12.97
C ILE A 203 -2.23 2.49 -14.21
N VAL A 204 -1.76 3.72 -14.17
CA VAL A 204 -0.93 4.33 -15.20
C VAL A 204 0.42 4.61 -14.56
N VAL A 205 1.48 3.99 -15.08
CA VAL A 205 2.84 4.30 -14.63
C VAL A 205 3.43 5.31 -15.60
N GLY A 206 3.84 6.46 -15.09
CA GLY A 206 4.51 7.49 -15.87
C GLY A 206 6.02 7.30 -15.81
N TYR A 207 6.65 7.21 -16.97
CA TYR A 207 8.09 7.11 -17.12
C TYR A 207 8.69 8.36 -17.74
N GLY A 208 9.99 8.54 -17.56
CA GLY A 208 10.75 9.58 -18.24
C GLY A 208 10.61 10.98 -17.65
N THR A 209 11.44 11.89 -18.17
CA THR A 209 11.40 13.33 -17.82
C THR A 209 10.32 14.09 -18.59
N SER A 210 9.84 13.55 -19.72
CA SER A 210 8.79 14.11 -20.58
C SER A 210 7.38 13.55 -20.32
N CYS A 211 7.21 12.71 -19.28
CA CYS A 211 5.92 12.09 -18.89
C CYS A 211 5.36 11.19 -20.00
N LEU A 212 6.07 10.10 -20.30
CA LEU A 212 5.50 9.02 -21.09
C LEU A 212 4.53 8.23 -20.22
N THR A 213 3.27 8.15 -20.63
CA THR A 213 2.28 7.36 -19.91
C THR A 213 2.25 5.94 -20.45
N ALA A 214 2.62 4.99 -19.58
CA ALA A 214 2.39 3.58 -19.83
C ALA A 214 1.02 3.18 -19.31
N SER A 215 0.17 2.68 -20.21
CA SER A 215 -1.02 1.91 -19.83
C SER A 215 -0.91 0.57 -20.54
N ALA A 216 -0.50 -0.45 -19.80
CA ALA A 216 -0.46 -1.82 -20.28
C ALA A 216 -1.43 -2.66 -19.43
N PRO A 217 -1.83 -3.85 -19.91
CA PRO A 217 -2.53 -4.80 -19.06
C PRO A 217 -1.63 -5.16 -17.88
N LEU A 218 -2.04 -4.76 -16.68
CA LEU A 218 -1.34 -5.08 -15.44
C LEU A 218 -1.79 -6.45 -14.94
N THR A 219 -0.83 -7.22 -14.42
CA THR A 219 -1.18 -8.39 -13.61
C THR A 219 -1.52 -7.90 -12.21
N PHE A 220 -2.68 -8.31 -11.71
CA PHE A 220 -3.20 -7.89 -10.42
C PHE A 220 -3.22 -9.05 -9.44
N THR A 221 -2.68 -8.82 -8.25
CA THR A 221 -2.84 -9.71 -7.11
C THR A 221 -3.35 -8.90 -5.92
N SER A 222 -4.35 -9.42 -5.21
CA SER A 222 -4.82 -8.85 -3.96
C SER A 222 -4.65 -9.86 -2.84
N SER A 223 -4.26 -9.36 -1.67
CA SER A 223 -4.28 -10.14 -0.45
C SER A 223 -4.92 -9.32 0.66
N SER A 224 -5.92 -9.89 1.32
CA SER A 224 -6.38 -9.41 2.60
C SER A 224 -5.53 -10.06 3.68
N ALA A 225 -5.00 -9.27 4.62
CA ALA A 225 -4.38 -9.86 5.80
C ALA A 225 -5.41 -10.78 6.48
N PRO A 226 -5.08 -12.05 6.78
CA PRO A 226 -6.01 -12.94 7.46
C PRO A 226 -6.48 -12.29 8.75
N GLU A 227 -7.79 -12.20 8.94
CA GLU A 227 -8.32 -11.72 10.21
C GLU A 227 -7.66 -12.51 11.35
N PRO A 228 -7.18 -11.86 12.42
CA PRO A 228 -6.50 -12.58 13.48
C PRO A 228 -7.43 -13.65 14.04
N ALA A 229 -7.13 -14.93 13.77
CA ALA A 229 -7.90 -16.07 14.28
C ALA A 229 -8.00 -16.06 15.82
N THR A 230 -7.17 -15.24 16.47
CA THR A 230 -7.24 -14.89 17.89
C THR A 230 -8.58 -14.30 18.33
N LEU A 231 -9.31 -13.55 17.48
CA LEU A 231 -10.66 -13.08 17.81
C LEU A 231 -11.67 -14.23 17.87
N GLY A 232 -11.61 -15.14 16.91
CA GLY A 232 -12.41 -16.37 16.94
C GLY A 232 -12.07 -17.24 18.15
N MET A 233 -10.78 -17.40 18.45
CA MET A 233 -10.30 -18.17 19.61
C MET A 233 -10.66 -17.51 20.94
N LEU A 234 -10.67 -16.17 21.03
CA LEU A 234 -11.11 -15.45 22.22
C LEU A 234 -12.61 -15.63 22.44
N ALA A 235 -13.42 -15.56 21.38
CA ALA A 235 -14.85 -15.79 21.47
C ALA A 235 -15.16 -17.25 21.91
N VAL A 236 -14.52 -18.23 21.28
CA VAL A 236 -14.71 -19.65 21.62
C VAL A 236 -14.16 -19.99 23.00
N GLY A 237 -12.97 -19.49 23.34
CA GLY A 237 -12.33 -19.67 24.64
C GLY A 237 -13.12 -19.00 25.78
N GLY A 238 -13.67 -17.82 25.55
CA GLY A 238 -14.54 -17.12 26.50
C GLY A 238 -15.82 -17.90 26.80
N VAL A 239 -16.47 -18.45 25.78
CA VAL A 239 -17.65 -19.31 25.96
C VAL A 239 -17.28 -20.59 26.73
N GLY A 240 -16.14 -21.21 26.42
CA GLY A 240 -15.64 -22.38 27.13
C GLY A 240 -15.41 -22.12 28.63
N LEU A 241 -14.83 -20.99 29.00
CA LEU A 241 -14.60 -20.58 30.39
C LEU A 241 -15.92 -20.31 31.14
N LEU A 242 -16.89 -19.66 30.50
CA LEU A 242 -18.21 -19.39 31.11
C LEU A 242 -18.99 -20.70 31.37
N LEU A 243 -18.89 -21.67 30.46
CA LEU A 243 -19.52 -22.98 30.62
C LEU A 243 -18.77 -23.86 31.64
N GLY A 244 -17.45 -23.77 31.72
CA GLY A 244 -16.61 -24.55 32.63
C GLY A 244 -16.75 -24.18 34.12
N ARG A 245 -17.03 -22.90 34.45
CA ARG A 245 -17.15 -22.44 35.86
C ARG A 245 -18.40 -22.93 36.60
N ARG A 246 -19.35 -23.59 35.94
CA ARG A 246 -20.61 -24.03 36.58
C ARG A 246 -20.51 -25.32 37.41
N LYS A 247 -19.34 -25.96 37.56
CA LYS A 247 -19.27 -27.34 38.06
C LYS A 247 -18.67 -27.58 39.45
N THR A 248 -18.40 -26.58 40.28
CA THR A 248 -17.85 -26.81 41.64
C THR A 248 -18.72 -26.20 42.75
N SER A 249 -19.77 -26.92 43.13
CA SER A 249 -20.39 -26.79 44.46
C SER A 249 -21.08 -28.10 44.80
N LYS A 250 -20.31 -29.07 45.30
CA LYS A 250 -20.80 -30.15 46.17
C LYS A 250 -19.65 -30.61 47.07
N ALA A 251 -20.00 -30.76 48.35
CA ALA A 251 -19.23 -31.14 49.53
C ALA A 251 -18.56 -29.96 50.25
#